data_AF-A0A317Y1H3-F1
#
_entry.id   AF-A0A317Y1H3-F1
#
_cell.length_a   1.000
_cell.length_b   1.000
_cell.length_c   1.000
_cell.angle_alpha   90.00
_cell.angle_beta   90.00
_cell.angle_gamma   90.00
#
_symmetry.space_group_name_H-M   'P 1'
#
loop_
_entity.id
_entity.type
_entity.pdbx_description
1 polymer ?
#
loop_
_entity_poly.entity_id
_entity_poly.type
_entity_poly.pdbx_seq_one_letter_code
_entity_poly.pdbx_strand_id
1 'polypeptide(L)'
;MISYAACLEGTDVVRLFDRRISARREPGFVFDKACLLSYNHMSFGGGPLEVGTEEEAEKLTSQNEKDSANEADVLSAPPKLVYNNFVLRLSRELLVAVASGWDKHVEIIDKIIPQAWKDEPVARILELCILHIAMAEMTSKGTPHKVVINEAVDLAKRFCDGGAPRVINGCLRTFVKDHVDVAGTSKGAESKL
;
A
#
# COMPACT_ATOMS: atom_id res chain seq x y z
N MET A 1 -4.98 -3.65 4.96
CA MET A 1 -5.13 -2.70 3.82
C MET A 1 -6.57 -2.76 3.29
N ILE A 2 -7.21 -1.63 2.95
CA ILE A 2 -8.64 -1.60 2.55
C ILE A 2 -8.87 -2.22 1.16
N SER A 3 -7.97 -1.97 0.19
CA SER A 3 -8.04 -2.61 -1.13
C SER A 3 -8.00 -4.13 -1.04
N TYR A 4 -7.10 -4.67 -0.22
CA TYR A 4 -7.02 -6.11 0.04
C TYR A 4 -8.33 -6.69 0.61
N ALA A 5 -8.88 -6.05 1.64
CA ALA A 5 -10.13 -6.48 2.25
C ALA A 5 -11.30 -6.42 1.25
N ALA A 6 -11.34 -5.38 0.40
CA ALA A 6 -12.36 -5.24 -0.64
C ALA A 6 -12.30 -6.39 -1.65
N CYS A 7 -11.08 -6.77 -2.08
CA CYS A 7 -10.87 -7.91 -2.98
C CYS A 7 -11.34 -9.23 -2.34
N LEU A 8 -11.03 -9.48 -1.06
CA LEU A 8 -11.48 -10.68 -0.35
C LEU A 8 -13.00 -10.73 -0.16
N GLU A 9 -13.62 -9.59 0.14
CA GLU A 9 -15.07 -9.48 0.36
C GLU A 9 -15.85 -9.42 -0.98
N GLY A 10 -15.18 -9.27 -2.12
CA GLY A 10 -15.81 -9.03 -3.41
C GLY A 10 -16.64 -7.74 -3.44
N THR A 11 -16.20 -6.71 -2.71
CA THR A 11 -16.91 -5.44 -2.57
C THR A 11 -16.17 -4.29 -3.23
N ASP A 12 -16.92 -3.25 -3.62
CA ASP A 12 -16.32 -2.01 -4.09
C ASP A 12 -15.44 -1.38 -3.00
N VAL A 13 -14.21 -1.04 -3.37
CA VAL A 13 -13.18 -0.56 -2.43
C VAL A 13 -13.56 0.77 -1.78
N VAL A 14 -14.21 1.68 -2.53
CA VAL A 14 -14.65 2.97 -2.02
C VAL A 14 -15.81 2.79 -1.06
N ARG A 15 -16.75 1.90 -1.39
CA ARG A 15 -17.89 1.56 -0.53
C ARG A 15 -17.44 0.90 0.77
N LEU A 16 -16.43 0.02 0.73
CA LEU A 16 -15.87 -0.59 1.94
C LEU A 16 -15.19 0.47 2.82
N PHE A 17 -14.43 1.38 2.21
CA PHE A 17 -13.81 2.51 2.89
C PHE A 17 -14.84 3.39 3.60
N ASP A 18 -15.86 3.85 2.87
CA ASP A 18 -16.92 4.71 3.39
C ASP A 18 -17.71 4.02 4.52
N ARG A 19 -17.93 2.70 4.39
CA ARG A 19 -18.55 1.87 5.44
C ARG A 19 -17.71 1.85 6.71
N ARG A 20 -16.39 1.60 6.60
CA ARG A 20 -15.48 1.57 7.78
C ARG A 20 -15.35 2.94 8.44
N ILE A 21 -15.36 4.02 7.67
CA ILE A 21 -15.39 5.39 8.18
C ILE A 21 -16.70 5.71 8.91
N SER A 22 -17.82 5.19 8.41
CA SER A 22 -19.16 5.48 8.92
C SER A 22 -19.65 4.49 9.98
N ALA A 23 -18.89 3.42 10.22
CA ALA A 23 -19.22 2.40 11.20
C ALA A 23 -19.52 3.03 12.56
N ARG A 24 -20.72 2.75 13.09
CA ARG A 24 -21.09 3.21 14.42
C ARG A 24 -20.25 2.46 15.45
N ARG A 25 -19.88 3.19 16.49
CA ARG A 25 -19.08 2.68 17.60
C ARG A 25 -19.85 1.57 18.29
N GLU A 26 -19.16 0.48 18.63
CA GLU A 26 -19.68 -0.43 19.65
C GLU A 26 -19.84 0.35 20.97
N PRO A 27 -20.98 0.27 21.65
CA PRO A 27 -21.17 0.95 22.93
C PRO A 27 -20.11 0.49 23.93
N GLY A 28 -19.27 1.43 24.40
CA GLY A 28 -18.23 1.16 25.40
C GLY A 28 -16.80 0.98 24.85
N PHE A 29 -16.59 0.95 23.54
CA PHE A 29 -15.23 0.91 22.97
C PHE A 29 -14.51 2.24 23.22
N VAL A 30 -13.39 2.19 23.95
CA VAL A 30 -12.48 3.32 24.18
C VAL A 30 -11.15 2.97 23.55
N PHE A 31 -10.78 3.71 22.49
CA PHE A 31 -9.47 3.57 21.87
C PHE A 31 -8.41 4.25 22.74
N ASP A 32 -7.39 3.50 23.15
CA ASP A 32 -6.25 4.05 23.86
C ASP A 32 -5.37 4.87 22.90
N LYS A 33 -5.37 6.19 23.08
CA LYS A 33 -4.56 7.10 22.28
C LYS A 33 -3.08 6.99 22.58
N ALA A 34 -2.68 6.42 23.72
CA ALA A 34 -1.27 6.21 24.04
C ALA A 34 -0.58 5.28 23.02
N CYS A 35 -1.33 4.33 22.45
CA CYS A 35 -0.85 3.46 21.36
C CYS A 35 -0.37 4.25 20.13
N LEU A 36 -0.94 5.44 19.86
CA LEU A 36 -0.49 6.27 18.75
C LEU A 36 0.88 6.92 18.99
N LEU A 37 1.30 7.06 20.25
CA LEU A 37 2.60 7.64 20.60
C LEU A 37 3.74 6.62 20.47
N SER A 38 3.46 5.34 20.71
CA SER A 38 4.42 4.24 20.57
C SER A 38 4.46 3.66 19.15
N TYR A 39 3.45 3.92 18.33
CA TYR A 39 3.37 3.38 16.98
C TYR A 39 4.37 4.04 16.03
N ASN A 40 5.33 3.24 15.56
CA ASN A 40 6.32 3.69 14.59
C ASN A 40 5.80 3.52 13.15
N HIS A 41 5.41 4.63 12.53
CA HIS A 41 4.96 4.67 11.13
C HIS A 41 6.04 4.25 10.11
N MET A 42 7.32 4.30 10.48
CA MET A 42 8.49 4.02 9.64
C MET A 42 9.22 2.73 10.04
N SER A 43 8.56 1.85 10.82
CA SER A 43 9.07 0.50 11.06
C SER A 43 8.85 -0.34 9.80
N PHE A 44 9.74 -0.17 8.83
CA PHE A 44 9.81 -1.05 7.66
C PHE A 44 10.53 -2.33 8.07
N GLY A 45 10.16 -3.46 7.45
CA GLY A 45 10.92 -4.71 7.56
C GLY A 45 12.41 -4.42 7.36
N GLY A 46 13.16 -4.46 8.47
CA GLY A 46 14.57 -4.17 8.49
C GLY A 46 15.37 -5.28 7.83
N GLY A 47 16.68 -5.07 7.69
CA GLY A 47 17.57 -6.18 7.40
C GLY A 47 17.48 -7.25 8.49
N PRO A 48 17.93 -8.49 8.21
CA PRO A 48 18.04 -9.52 9.24
C PRO A 48 18.77 -8.97 10.47
N LEU A 49 18.18 -9.14 11.65
CA LEU A 49 18.82 -8.79 12.91
C LEU A 49 19.77 -9.91 13.29
N GLU A 50 21.05 -9.59 13.46
CA GLU A 50 22.05 -10.49 14.02
C GLU A 50 22.11 -10.26 15.53
N VAL A 51 22.05 -11.34 16.31
CA VAL A 51 22.12 -11.32 17.78
C VAL A 51 23.32 -12.12 18.24
N GLY A 52 24.09 -11.55 19.17
CA GLY A 52 25.29 -12.20 19.70
C GLY A 52 25.02 -13.21 20.81
N THR A 53 23.84 -13.13 21.44
CA THR A 53 23.45 -13.95 22.60
C THR A 53 21.97 -14.33 22.57
N GLU A 54 21.63 -15.41 23.27
CA GLU A 54 20.24 -15.87 23.42
C GLU A 54 19.39 -14.85 24.20
N GLU A 55 19.93 -14.25 25.26
CA GLU A 55 19.25 -13.18 26.02
C GLU A 55 18.89 -11.96 25.15
N GLU A 56 19.78 -11.56 24.24
CA GLU A 56 19.51 -10.48 23.28
C GLU A 56 18.39 -10.85 22.30
N ALA A 57 18.39 -12.10 21.82
CA ALA A 57 17.35 -12.62 20.95
C ALA A 57 15.98 -12.63 21.63
N GLU A 58 15.91 -13.10 22.88
CA GLU A 58 14.68 -13.10 23.67
C GLU A 58 14.15 -11.69 23.91
N LYS A 59 15.03 -10.74 24.23
CA LYS A 59 14.66 -9.34 24.45
C LYS A 59 14.10 -8.69 23.18
N LEU A 60 14.73 -8.92 22.03
CA LEU A 60 14.23 -8.42 20.74
C LEU A 60 12.90 -9.04 20.37
N THR A 61 12.73 -10.34 20.61
CA THR A 61 11.46 -11.04 20.36
C THR A 61 10.33 -10.46 21.21
N SER A 62 10.57 -10.28 22.52
CA SER A 62 9.58 -9.67 23.43
C SER A 62 9.24 -8.23 23.04
N GLN A 63 10.20 -7.45 22.54
CA GLN A 63 9.93 -6.10 22.05
C GLN A 63 9.09 -6.13 20.77
N ASN A 64 9.42 -7.00 19.82
CA ASN A 64 8.69 -7.14 18.55
C ASN A 64 7.23 -7.59 18.78
N GLU A 65 7.00 -8.48 19.75
CA GLU A 65 5.64 -8.87 20.14
C GLU A 65 4.83 -7.68 20.68
N LYS A 66 5.43 -6.83 21.53
CA LYS A 66 4.78 -5.61 22.05
C LYS A 66 4.49 -4.62 20.94
N ASP A 67 5.42 -4.43 20.02
CA ASP A 67 5.26 -3.51 18.89
C ASP A 67 4.18 -4.01 17.93
N SER A 68 4.13 -5.32 17.69
CA SER A 68 3.10 -5.99 16.89
C SER A 68 1.71 -5.87 17.50
N ALA A 69 1.58 -6.00 18.83
CA ALA A 69 0.32 -5.80 19.53
C ALA A 69 -0.18 -4.36 19.40
N ASN A 70 0.71 -3.37 19.61
CA ASN A 70 0.38 -1.96 19.42
C ASN A 70 -0.05 -1.67 17.97
N GLU A 71 0.67 -2.23 16.99
CA GLU A 71 0.32 -2.09 15.58
C GLU A 71 -1.06 -2.68 15.26
N ALA A 72 -1.37 -3.87 15.78
CA ALA A 72 -2.67 -4.50 15.59
C ALA A 72 -3.82 -3.64 16.12
N ASP A 73 -3.65 -3.02 17.30
CA ASP A 73 -4.63 -2.10 17.88
C ASP A 73 -4.81 -0.85 17.01
N VAL A 74 -3.73 -0.25 16.53
CA VAL A 74 -3.78 0.92 15.66
C VAL A 74 -4.41 0.60 14.30
N LEU A 75 -4.08 -0.55 13.70
CA LEU A 75 -4.59 -0.94 12.38
C LEU A 75 -6.04 -1.43 12.40
N SER A 76 -6.50 -2.00 13.51
CA SER A 76 -7.89 -2.43 13.70
C SER A 76 -8.81 -1.30 14.16
N ALA A 77 -8.25 -0.24 14.74
CA ALA A 77 -9.01 0.90 15.19
C ALA A 77 -9.76 1.60 14.04
N PRO A 78 -10.96 2.16 14.32
CA PRO A 78 -11.69 2.95 13.34
C PRO A 78 -10.81 4.06 12.75
N PRO A 79 -10.73 4.21 11.40
CA PRO A 79 -9.81 5.15 10.77
C PRO A 79 -9.95 6.60 11.25
N LYS A 80 -11.16 7.02 11.67
CA LYS A 80 -11.44 8.35 12.23
C LYS A 80 -10.74 8.64 13.57
N LEU A 81 -10.28 7.62 14.29
CA LEU A 81 -9.59 7.77 15.57
C LEU A 81 -8.08 7.85 15.41
N VAL A 82 -7.56 7.23 14.36
CA VAL A 82 -6.13 7.12 14.07
C VAL A 82 -5.68 8.25 13.14
N TYR A 83 -6.48 8.55 12.12
CA TYR A 83 -6.12 9.47 11.04
C TYR A 83 -6.95 10.75 11.06
N ASN A 84 -6.30 11.86 10.72
CA ASN A 84 -6.97 13.14 10.56
C ASN A 84 -7.83 13.18 9.27
N ASN A 85 -8.72 14.17 9.18
CA ASN A 85 -9.63 14.31 8.03
C ASN A 85 -8.91 14.50 6.68
N PHE A 86 -7.72 15.12 6.67
CA PHE A 86 -6.95 15.30 5.46
C PHE A 86 -6.48 13.95 4.90
N VAL A 87 -5.89 13.11 5.75
CA VAL A 87 -5.43 11.77 5.38
C VAL A 87 -6.62 10.92 4.89
N LEU A 88 -7.74 10.93 5.62
CA LEU A 88 -8.92 10.16 5.22
C LEU A 88 -9.48 10.61 3.86
N ARG A 89 -9.51 11.92 3.60
CA ARG A 89 -9.93 12.44 2.30
C ARG A 89 -8.97 12.02 1.19
N LEU A 90 -7.66 12.15 1.42
CA LEU A 90 -6.64 11.74 0.46
C LEU A 90 -6.73 10.24 0.16
N SER A 91 -6.88 9.40 1.19
CA SER A 91 -7.07 7.96 1.04
C SER A 91 -8.31 7.67 0.19
N ARG A 92 -9.43 8.36 0.44
CA ARG A 92 -10.65 8.19 -0.37
C ARG A 92 -10.42 8.53 -1.83
N GLU A 93 -9.78 9.67 -2.11
CA GLU A 93 -9.47 10.09 -3.48
C GLU A 93 -8.59 9.06 -4.21
N LEU A 94 -7.59 8.52 -3.52
CA LEU A 94 -6.72 7.49 -4.07
C LEU A 94 -7.49 6.19 -4.35
N LEU A 95 -8.37 5.76 -3.44
CA LEU A 95 -9.20 4.58 -3.68
C LEU A 95 -10.19 4.76 -4.83
N VAL A 96 -10.74 5.97 -5.00
CA VAL A 96 -11.55 6.31 -6.18
C VAL A 96 -10.72 6.22 -7.46
N ALA A 97 -9.49 6.74 -7.45
CA ALA A 97 -8.58 6.63 -8.60
C ALA A 97 -8.28 5.16 -8.93
N VAL A 98 -8.02 4.32 -7.91
CA VAL A 98 -7.83 2.86 -8.06
C VAL A 98 -9.05 2.21 -8.71
N ALA A 99 -10.25 2.47 -8.18
CA ALA A 99 -11.48 1.90 -8.71
C ALA A 99 -11.74 2.33 -10.16
N SER A 100 -11.54 3.62 -10.46
CA SER A 100 -11.76 4.16 -11.81
C SER A 100 -10.76 3.66 -12.85
N GLY A 101 -9.52 3.37 -12.44
CA GLY A 101 -8.46 2.87 -13.30
C GLY A 101 -8.35 1.34 -13.33
N TRP A 102 -9.22 0.62 -12.61
CA TRP A 102 -9.05 -0.79 -12.31
C TRP A 102 -8.85 -1.64 -13.57
N ASP A 103 -9.78 -1.59 -14.53
CA ASP A 103 -9.75 -2.42 -15.73
C ASP A 103 -8.47 -2.19 -16.55
N LYS A 104 -8.09 -0.93 -16.74
CA LYS A 104 -6.85 -0.55 -17.43
C LYS A 104 -5.62 -1.06 -16.69
N HIS A 105 -5.60 -0.93 -15.36
CA HIS A 105 -4.49 -1.43 -14.54
C HIS A 105 -4.39 -2.95 -14.62
N VAL A 106 -5.51 -3.69 -14.62
CA VAL A 106 -5.50 -5.17 -14.75
C VAL A 106 -4.82 -5.58 -16.06
N GLU A 107 -5.19 -4.96 -17.19
CA GLU A 107 -4.57 -5.26 -18.49
C GLU A 107 -3.07 -4.97 -18.54
N ILE A 108 -2.64 -3.91 -17.86
CA ILE A 108 -1.23 -3.52 -17.79
C ILE A 108 -0.47 -4.45 -16.86
N ILE A 109 -1.01 -4.73 -15.68
CA ILE A 109 -0.44 -5.61 -14.67
C ILE A 109 -0.22 -7.00 -15.28
N ASP A 110 -1.22 -7.56 -15.97
CA ASP A 110 -1.08 -8.85 -16.65
C ASP A 110 0.08 -8.85 -17.66
N LYS A 111 0.42 -7.74 -18.30
CA LYS A 111 1.57 -7.69 -19.23
C LYS A 111 2.92 -7.64 -18.54
N ILE A 112 3.01 -7.07 -17.34
CA ILE A 112 4.30 -6.75 -16.69
C ILE A 112 4.68 -7.68 -15.54
N ILE A 113 3.71 -8.37 -14.92
CA ILE A 113 4.00 -9.28 -13.81
C ILE A 113 4.64 -10.59 -14.31
N PRO A 114 5.50 -11.22 -13.49
CA PRO A 114 6.09 -12.51 -13.84
C PRO A 114 5.03 -13.61 -13.97
N GLN A 115 5.29 -14.59 -14.83
CA GLN A 115 4.37 -15.73 -15.05
C GLN A 115 3.98 -16.43 -13.75
N ALA A 116 4.93 -16.63 -12.83
CA ALA A 116 4.66 -17.24 -11.53
C ALA A 116 3.58 -16.53 -10.69
N TRP A 117 3.38 -15.22 -10.87
CA TRP A 117 2.29 -14.49 -10.20
C TRP A 117 0.95 -14.64 -10.92
N LYS A 118 0.98 -14.86 -12.24
CA LYS A 118 -0.21 -15.15 -13.04
C LYS A 118 -0.76 -16.54 -12.78
N ASP A 119 0.13 -17.49 -12.48
CA ASP A 119 -0.24 -18.86 -12.18
C ASP A 119 -0.93 -18.97 -10.81
N GLU A 120 -0.59 -18.07 -9.87
CA GLU A 120 -1.15 -18.03 -8.51
C GLU A 120 -1.61 -16.62 -8.08
N PRO A 121 -2.60 -16.00 -8.76
CA PRO A 121 -2.97 -14.60 -8.51
C PRO A 121 -3.61 -14.40 -7.14
N VAL A 122 -4.30 -15.43 -6.62
CA VAL A 122 -4.92 -15.41 -5.29
C VAL A 122 -3.87 -15.33 -4.17
N ALA A 123 -2.71 -15.97 -4.36
CA ALA A 123 -1.61 -15.89 -3.41
C ALA A 123 -0.91 -14.52 -3.43
N ARG A 124 -1.21 -13.67 -4.43
CA ARG A 124 -0.54 -12.38 -4.70
C ARG A 124 -1.45 -11.17 -4.59
N ILE A 125 -2.63 -11.31 -3.97
CA ILE A 125 -3.63 -10.22 -3.91
C ILE A 125 -3.03 -8.96 -3.27
N LEU A 126 -2.19 -9.10 -2.24
CA LEU A 126 -1.55 -7.95 -1.59
C LEU A 126 -0.61 -7.22 -2.55
N GLU A 127 0.28 -7.95 -3.22
CA GLU A 127 1.21 -7.40 -4.20
C GLU A 127 0.48 -6.71 -5.35
N LEU A 128 -0.59 -7.33 -5.87
CA LEU A 128 -1.44 -6.75 -6.91
C LEU A 128 -2.15 -5.48 -6.43
N CYS A 129 -2.64 -5.46 -5.18
CA CYS A 129 -3.22 -4.25 -4.58
C CYS A 129 -2.20 -3.10 -4.51
N ILE A 130 -0.96 -3.38 -4.13
CA ILE A 130 0.11 -2.37 -4.09
C ILE A 130 0.37 -1.80 -5.50
N LEU A 131 0.44 -2.67 -6.52
CA LEU A 131 0.61 -2.23 -7.92
C LEU A 131 -0.53 -1.32 -8.37
N HIS A 132 -1.79 -1.69 -8.09
CA HIS A 132 -2.96 -0.88 -8.44
C HIS A 132 -2.92 0.50 -7.77
N ILE A 133 -2.57 0.57 -6.47
CA ILE A 133 -2.47 1.83 -5.73
C ILE A 133 -1.37 2.71 -6.34
N ALA A 134 -0.19 2.15 -6.59
CA ALA A 134 0.94 2.89 -7.15
C ALA A 134 0.64 3.41 -8.56
N MET A 135 0.06 2.59 -9.44
CA MET A 135 -0.35 3.02 -10.78
C MET A 135 -1.42 4.10 -10.75
N ALA A 136 -2.41 3.98 -9.86
CA ALA A 136 -3.45 4.99 -9.68
C ALA A 136 -2.86 6.31 -9.22
N GLU A 137 -1.91 6.31 -8.27
CA GLU A 137 -1.26 7.54 -7.82
C GLU A 137 -0.42 8.17 -8.94
N MET A 138 0.38 7.39 -9.66
CA MET A 138 1.22 7.89 -10.76
C MET A 138 0.41 8.51 -11.91
N THR A 139 -0.81 8.03 -12.15
CA THR A 139 -1.65 8.48 -13.26
C THR A 139 -2.64 9.58 -12.89
N SER A 140 -3.06 9.64 -11.61
CA SER A 140 -4.06 10.61 -11.15
C SER A 140 -3.47 11.76 -10.34
N LYS A 141 -2.25 11.62 -9.81
CA LYS A 141 -1.58 12.61 -8.97
C LYS A 141 -0.26 13.04 -9.62
N GLY A 142 0.16 14.27 -9.34
CA GLY A 142 1.46 14.80 -9.77
C GLY A 142 2.64 14.34 -8.91
N THR A 143 2.49 13.24 -8.15
CA THR A 143 3.56 12.72 -7.29
C THR A 143 4.71 12.21 -8.17
N PRO A 144 5.97 12.61 -7.93
CA PRO A 144 7.11 12.12 -8.70
C PRO A 144 7.17 10.58 -8.68
N HIS A 145 7.26 9.94 -9.85
CA HIS A 145 7.13 8.47 -9.95
C HIS A 145 8.16 7.72 -9.10
N LYS A 146 9.37 8.27 -8.96
CA LYS A 146 10.40 7.70 -8.07
C LYS A 146 9.94 7.60 -6.61
N VAL A 147 9.19 8.59 -6.13
CA VAL A 147 8.62 8.60 -4.77
C VAL A 147 7.58 7.50 -4.67
N VAL A 148 6.62 7.45 -5.59
CA VAL A 148 5.56 6.42 -5.58
C VAL A 148 6.15 5.00 -5.65
N ILE A 149 7.20 4.78 -6.45
CA ILE A 149 7.90 3.49 -6.50
C ILE A 149 8.52 3.13 -5.15
N ASN A 150 9.22 4.06 -4.51
CA ASN A 150 9.85 3.81 -3.21
C ASN A 150 8.80 3.46 -2.15
N GLU A 151 7.71 4.23 -2.07
CA GLU A 151 6.62 3.97 -1.12
C GLU A 151 5.95 2.61 -1.38
N ALA A 152 5.75 2.23 -2.66
CA ALA A 152 5.21 0.93 -3.01
C ALA A 152 6.13 -0.23 -2.60
N VAL A 153 7.45 -0.04 -2.74
CA VAL A 153 8.46 -1.01 -2.30
C VAL A 153 8.48 -1.13 -0.78
N ASP A 154 8.34 -0.02 -0.07
CA ASP A 154 8.33 0.00 1.39
C ASP A 154 7.04 -0.61 1.95
N LEU A 155 5.89 -0.41 1.29
CA LEU A 155 4.65 -1.16 1.57
C LEU A 155 4.86 -2.67 1.35
N ALA A 156 5.55 -3.06 0.29
CA ALA A 156 5.82 -4.47 0.01
C ALA A 156 6.71 -5.11 1.07
N LYS A 157 7.75 -4.41 1.56
CA LYS A 157 8.59 -4.92 2.66
C LYS A 157 7.81 -5.11 3.95
N ARG A 158 6.74 -4.33 4.14
CA ARG A 158 5.92 -4.37 5.35
C ARG A 158 4.84 -5.44 5.32
N PHE A 159 4.22 -5.67 4.16
CA PHE A 159 3.03 -6.52 4.06
C PHE A 159 3.21 -7.77 3.19
N CYS A 160 4.32 -7.91 2.49
CA CYS A 160 4.56 -9.02 1.57
C CYS A 160 5.88 -9.73 1.90
N ASP A 161 5.95 -11.01 1.53
CA ASP A 161 7.10 -11.85 1.84
C ASP A 161 8.01 -12.08 0.64
N GLY A 162 9.23 -12.55 0.93
CA GLY A 162 10.19 -13.03 -0.06
C GLY A 162 10.62 -11.96 -1.07
N GLY A 163 10.55 -12.30 -2.37
CA GLY A 163 11.03 -11.45 -3.46
C GLY A 163 10.09 -10.31 -3.88
N ALA A 164 8.93 -10.14 -3.23
CA ALA A 164 7.89 -9.20 -3.66
C ALA A 164 8.37 -7.74 -3.82
N PRO A 165 9.16 -7.15 -2.89
CA PRO A 165 9.62 -5.76 -3.04
C PRO A 165 10.45 -5.54 -4.31
N ARG A 166 11.29 -6.51 -4.67
CA ARG A 166 12.11 -6.46 -5.90
C ARG A 166 11.24 -6.56 -7.15
N VAL A 167 10.25 -7.45 -7.15
CA VAL A 167 9.33 -7.65 -8.28
C VAL A 167 8.47 -6.41 -8.50
N ILE A 168 7.91 -5.84 -7.44
CA ILE A 168 7.08 -4.61 -7.49
C ILE A 168 7.89 -3.44 -8.05
N ASN A 169 9.12 -3.23 -7.57
CA ASN A 169 10.01 -2.21 -8.13
C ASN A 169 10.26 -2.41 -9.64
N GLY A 170 10.47 -3.65 -10.07
CA GLY A 170 10.65 -3.99 -11.49
C GLY A 170 9.42 -3.65 -12.33
N CYS A 171 8.25 -4.12 -11.90
CA CYS A 171 6.98 -3.89 -12.59
C CYS A 171 6.68 -2.39 -12.73
N LEU A 172 6.80 -1.62 -11.66
CA LEU A 172 6.51 -0.19 -11.69
C LEU A 172 7.50 0.61 -12.55
N ARG A 173 8.77 0.19 -12.65
CA ARG A 173 9.74 0.80 -13.58
C ARG A 173 9.36 0.56 -15.04
N THR A 174 8.94 -0.67 -15.36
CA THR A 174 8.44 -1.00 -16.70
C THR A 174 7.20 -0.18 -17.03
N PHE A 175 6.26 -0.06 -16.08
CA PHE A 175 5.07 0.76 -16.24
C PHE A 175 5.38 2.22 -16.58
N VAL A 176 6.29 2.86 -15.82
CA VAL A 176 6.68 4.26 -16.07
C VAL A 176 7.26 4.43 -17.48
N LYS A 177 8.19 3.55 -17.84
CA LYS A 177 8.87 3.58 -19.15
C LYS A 177 7.91 3.43 -20.32
N ASP A 178 6.95 2.50 -20.22
CA ASP A 178 6.14 2.10 -21.37
C ASP A 178 4.82 2.88 -21.47
N HIS A 179 4.31 3.43 -20.35
CA HIS A 179 2.95 3.96 -20.28
C HIS A 179 2.81 5.38 -19.73
N VAL A 180 3.84 5.93 -19.08
CA VAL A 180 3.79 7.29 -18.53
C VAL A 180 4.67 8.25 -19.33
N ASP A 181 5.88 7.83 -19.72
CA ASP A 181 6.78 8.66 -20.53
C ASP A 181 6.26 8.92 -21.96
N VAL A 182 5.40 8.04 -22.49
CA VAL A 182 4.75 8.18 -23.80
C VAL A 182 3.67 9.28 -23.78
N ALA A 183 3.05 9.55 -22.63
CA ALA A 183 2.06 10.62 -22.50
C ALA A 183 2.69 12.02 -22.35
N GLY A 184 3.99 12.10 -22.05
CA GLY A 184 4.73 13.34 -21.80
C GLY A 184 5.42 13.98 -23.01
N THR A 185 5.40 13.35 -24.20
CA THR A 185 6.17 13.81 -25.38
C THR A 185 5.35 14.38 -26.53
N SER A 186 4.04 14.62 -26.38
CA SER A 186 3.19 15.20 -27.44
C SER A 186 2.87 16.69 -27.30
N LYS A 187 3.64 17.47 -26.53
CA LYS A 187 3.56 18.94 -26.56
C LYS A 187 4.94 19.58 -26.66
N GLY A 188 5.33 19.98 -27.87
CA GLY A 188 6.42 20.94 -28.06
C GLY A 188 7.37 20.66 -29.23
N ALA A 189 6.85 20.52 -30.45
CA ALA A 189 7.64 20.78 -31.65
C ALA A 189 6.73 21.34 -32.77
N GLU A 190 6.01 22.43 -32.46
CA GLU A 190 5.49 23.32 -33.49
C GLU A 190 6.54 24.40 -33.77
N SER A 191 6.97 24.43 -35.03
CA SER A 191 7.44 25.57 -35.82
C SER A 191 8.30 26.63 -35.12
N LYS A 192 9.58 26.68 -35.49
CA LYS A 192 10.20 27.97 -35.77
C LYS A 192 10.72 27.98 -37.20
N LEU A 193 10.27 29.04 -37.89
CA LEU A 193 10.62 29.52 -39.22
C LEU A 193 12.13 29.53 -39.48
#